data_AF-A0A139NLD5-F1
#
_entry.id   AF-A0A139NLD5-F1
#
_cell.length_a   1.000
_cell.length_b   1.000
_cell.length_c   1.000
_cell.angle_alpha   90.00
_cell.angle_beta   90.00
_cell.angle_gamma   90.00
#
_symmetry.space_group_name_H-M   'P 1'
#
loop_
_entity.id
_entity.type
_entity.pdbx_description
1 polymer ?
#
loop_
_entity_poly.entity_id
_entity_poly.type
_entity_poly.pdbx_seq_one_letter_code
_entity_poly.pdbx_strand_id
1 'polypeptide(L)'
;MQYTPSEEEGGDVGFDYDDPDILLKELGMTPEQEVMLTTVLTNELKNHLAKEKKIPIWEVELRMTHVKDVEVNYDYLTELIEQLLNQVHEGKKEAAKETKEEIQKFANSLEDRTYAEKIVTAAQAIYQGHYPTADSNFTYPARLSESQTIIQEANAVSLNRVFLDFRNQWGITDIVTNQGLRSLFANHRYEQKDMDDSGQLRDIIAQASLTYQEMAMDSKIQTLSRIKYRNGLREAIYQLADQMVERL
;
A
#
# COMPACT_ATOMS: atom_id res chain seq x y z
N MET A 1 17.52 28.41 -6.29
CA MET A 1 18.63 27.51 -6.66
C MET A 1 18.05 26.59 -7.72
N GLN A 2 18.35 26.88 -8.99
CA GLN A 2 17.96 26.05 -10.13
C GLN A 2 18.77 24.74 -10.07
N TYR A 3 18.11 23.64 -10.38
CA TYR A 3 18.70 22.30 -10.39
C TYR A 3 19.62 22.21 -11.60
N THR A 4 20.90 21.92 -11.38
CA THR A 4 21.87 21.62 -12.43
C THR A 4 21.93 20.11 -12.62
N PRO A 5 21.62 19.56 -13.82
CA PRO A 5 21.77 18.14 -14.10
C PRO A 5 23.25 17.77 -14.08
N SER A 6 23.60 16.73 -13.32
CA SER A 6 24.92 16.12 -13.35
C SER A 6 24.98 15.08 -14.47
N GLU A 7 25.82 15.34 -15.46
CA GLU A 7 26.17 14.45 -16.56
C GLU A 7 26.87 13.18 -16.04
N GLU A 8 26.24 12.02 -16.14
CA GLU A 8 26.93 10.73 -16.17
C GLU A 8 26.38 9.85 -17.31
N GLU A 9 27.31 9.15 -17.97
CA GLU A 9 27.22 8.52 -19.27
C GLU A 9 26.06 7.52 -19.44
N GLY A 10 25.04 7.91 -20.21
CA GLY A 10 23.96 7.00 -20.59
C GLY A 10 22.69 7.63 -21.13
N GLY A 11 22.77 8.76 -21.83
CA GLY A 11 21.61 9.41 -22.46
C GLY A 11 20.78 10.21 -21.45
N ASP A 12 20.67 11.51 -21.70
CA ASP A 12 19.96 12.49 -20.88
C ASP A 12 18.45 12.20 -20.86
N VAL A 13 17.99 11.28 -20.00
CA VAL A 13 16.57 10.98 -19.82
C VAL A 13 15.95 11.99 -18.86
N GLY A 14 15.81 13.22 -19.33
CA GLY A 14 15.13 14.33 -18.69
C GLY A 14 14.32 15.13 -19.71
N PHE A 15 13.19 15.69 -19.30
CA PHE A 15 12.45 16.62 -20.16
C PHE A 15 13.27 17.91 -20.27
N ASP A 16 13.91 18.11 -21.43
CA ASP A 16 14.61 19.34 -21.73
C ASP A 16 13.59 20.48 -21.90
N TYR A 17 13.58 21.40 -20.94
CA TYR A 17 12.69 22.56 -20.95
C TYR A 17 13.15 23.64 -21.93
N ASP A 18 14.41 23.60 -22.38
CA ASP A 18 14.99 24.54 -23.32
C ASP A 18 14.77 24.08 -24.78
N ASP A 19 14.59 22.77 -25.02
CA ASP A 19 14.19 22.20 -26.32
C ASP A 19 13.13 21.08 -26.18
N PRO A 20 11.84 21.44 -26.05
CA PRO A 20 10.75 20.47 -25.85
C PRO A 20 10.51 19.57 -27.06
N ASP A 21 11.06 19.90 -28.23
CA ASP A 21 10.88 19.14 -29.48
C ASP A 21 11.73 17.86 -29.51
N ILE A 22 12.71 17.73 -28.61
CA ILE A 22 13.52 16.51 -28.45
C ILE A 22 12.65 15.34 -28.01
N LEU A 23 11.76 15.56 -27.03
CA LEU A 23 10.83 14.53 -26.55
C LEU A 23 9.93 14.03 -27.69
N LEU A 24 9.44 14.94 -28.54
CA LEU A 24 8.56 14.57 -29.65
C LEU A 24 9.27 13.63 -30.63
N LYS A 25 10.55 13.89 -30.91
CA LYS A 25 11.38 13.03 -31.77
C LYS A 25 11.66 11.67 -31.14
N GLU A 26 11.92 11.61 -29.84
CA GLU A 26 12.10 10.33 -29.11
C GLU A 26 10.82 9.49 -29.10
N LEU A 27 9.66 10.14 -29.05
CA LEU A 27 8.35 9.50 -29.19
C LEU A 27 8.00 9.12 -30.65
N GLY A 28 8.94 9.30 -31.59
CA GLY A 28 8.77 8.94 -33.00
C GLY A 28 7.84 9.87 -33.78
N MET A 29 7.67 11.11 -33.31
CA MET A 29 6.74 12.09 -33.85
C MET A 29 7.47 13.38 -34.27
N THR A 30 7.02 14.06 -35.32
CA THR A 30 7.53 15.39 -35.65
C THR A 30 6.70 16.50 -34.96
N PRO A 31 7.27 17.69 -34.73
CA PRO A 31 6.51 18.84 -34.22
C PRO A 31 5.25 19.15 -35.05
N GLU A 32 5.30 18.94 -36.38
CA GLU A 32 4.12 19.12 -37.23
C GLU A 32 3.05 18.03 -37.02
N GLN A 33 3.45 16.81 -36.67
CA GLN A 33 2.52 15.74 -36.31
C GLN A 33 1.90 15.99 -34.93
N GLU A 34 2.65 16.56 -33.99
CA GLU A 34 2.14 17.04 -32.71
C GLU A 34 1.07 18.11 -32.94
N VAL A 35 1.36 19.14 -33.75
CA VAL A 35 0.40 20.19 -34.12
C VAL A 35 -0.84 19.61 -34.83
N MET A 36 -0.67 18.62 -35.70
CA MET A 36 -1.78 17.94 -36.39
C MET A 36 -2.68 17.20 -35.39
N LEU A 37 -2.11 16.50 -34.40
CA LEU A 37 -2.87 15.77 -33.38
C LEU A 37 -3.56 16.73 -32.39
N THR A 38 -2.83 17.73 -31.89
CA THR A 38 -3.33 18.69 -30.89
C THR A 38 -4.32 19.68 -31.46
N THR A 39 -4.25 19.97 -32.76
CA THR A 39 -5.11 20.97 -33.40
C THR A 39 -6.15 20.34 -34.33
N VAL A 40 -5.74 19.59 -35.35
CA VAL A 40 -6.65 19.10 -36.40
C VAL A 40 -7.49 17.94 -35.88
N LEU A 41 -6.84 16.89 -35.36
CA LEU A 41 -7.53 15.69 -34.88
C LEU A 41 -8.43 16.01 -33.68
N THR A 42 -7.96 16.86 -32.76
CA THR A 42 -8.74 17.33 -31.61
C THR A 42 -10.01 18.07 -32.03
N ASN A 43 -9.93 18.94 -33.04
CA ASN A 43 -11.11 19.65 -33.55
C ASN A 43 -12.06 18.72 -34.31
N GLU A 44 -11.55 17.75 -35.05
CA GLU A 44 -12.37 16.72 -35.71
C GLU A 44 -13.09 15.83 -34.69
N LEU A 45 -12.41 15.42 -33.61
CA LEU A 45 -13.01 14.65 -32.52
C LEU A 45 -14.10 15.46 -31.79
N LYS A 46 -13.84 16.73 -31.47
CA LYS A 46 -14.84 17.63 -30.87
C LYS A 46 -16.08 17.74 -31.76
N ASN A 47 -15.89 17.90 -33.06
CA ASN A 47 -16.97 17.96 -34.04
C ASN A 47 -17.77 16.65 -34.11
N HIS A 48 -17.09 15.50 -34.03
CA HIS A 48 -17.75 14.20 -34.08
C HIS A 48 -18.57 13.93 -32.80
N LEU A 49 -17.97 14.14 -31.62
CA LEU A 49 -18.62 13.99 -30.32
C LEU A 49 -19.79 14.94 -30.12
N ALA A 50 -19.66 16.20 -30.56
CA ALA A 50 -20.74 17.19 -30.53
C ALA A 50 -21.95 16.74 -31.37
N LYS A 51 -21.71 16.17 -32.56
CA LYS A 51 -22.76 15.63 -33.44
C LYS A 51 -23.42 14.37 -32.86
N GLU A 52 -22.62 13.46 -32.33
CA GLU A 52 -23.10 12.20 -31.73
C GLU A 52 -23.94 12.47 -30.47
N LYS A 53 -23.45 13.35 -29.58
CA LYS A 53 -24.11 13.69 -28.31
C LYS A 53 -25.13 14.81 -28.41
N LYS A 54 -25.29 15.42 -29.60
CA LYS A 54 -26.20 16.56 -29.88
C LYS A 54 -26.00 17.76 -28.95
N ILE A 55 -24.75 18.08 -28.66
CA ILE A 55 -24.37 19.23 -27.83
C ILE A 55 -23.57 20.24 -28.66
N PRO A 56 -23.64 21.54 -28.35
CA PRO A 56 -22.81 22.53 -29.00
C PRO A 56 -21.31 22.29 -28.80
N ILE A 57 -20.50 22.58 -29.82
CA ILE A 57 -19.04 22.35 -29.80
C ILE A 57 -18.32 23.02 -28.63
N TRP A 58 -18.76 24.21 -28.21
CA TRP A 58 -18.13 24.94 -27.10
C TRP A 58 -18.34 24.28 -25.74
N GLU A 59 -19.26 23.33 -25.63
CA GLU A 59 -19.47 22.50 -24.44
C GLU A 59 -18.55 21.27 -24.41
N VAL A 60 -17.81 20.99 -25.50
CA VAL A 60 -16.88 19.86 -25.60
C VAL A 60 -15.45 20.34 -25.33
N GLU A 61 -15.03 20.24 -24.07
CA GLU A 61 -13.65 20.44 -23.66
C GLU A 61 -12.88 19.12 -23.71
N LEU A 62 -11.82 19.04 -24.53
CA LEU A 62 -10.90 17.91 -24.55
C LEU A 62 -9.60 18.39 -23.89
N ARG A 63 -9.12 17.62 -22.90
CA ARG A 63 -7.84 17.85 -22.23
C ARG A 63 -6.93 16.64 -22.48
N MET A 64 -5.69 16.91 -22.85
CA MET A 64 -4.66 15.89 -22.99
C MET A 64 -4.07 15.62 -21.60
N THR A 65 -4.26 14.41 -21.10
CA THR A 65 -3.58 13.92 -19.91
C THR A 65 -2.53 12.92 -20.39
N HIS A 66 -1.26 13.13 -20.03
CA HIS A 66 -0.22 12.13 -20.27
C HIS A 66 -0.55 10.89 -19.42
N VAL A 67 -1.12 9.86 -20.04
CA VAL A 67 -1.13 8.52 -19.43
C VAL A 67 0.26 7.97 -19.71
N LYS A 68 1.18 8.13 -18.75
CA LYS A 68 2.42 7.37 -18.80
C LYS A 68 2.01 5.92 -18.56
N ASP A 69 2.01 5.08 -19.60
CA ASP A 69 2.27 3.65 -19.41
C ASP A 69 3.72 3.56 -18.92
N VAL A 70 3.96 3.86 -17.64
CA VAL A 70 5.23 3.51 -17.00
C VAL A 70 5.21 2.00 -16.90
N GLU A 71 6.03 1.32 -17.69
CA GLU A 71 6.35 -0.07 -17.43
C GLU A 71 6.94 -0.12 -16.02
N VAL A 72 6.14 -0.60 -15.06
CA VAL A 72 6.52 -0.67 -13.66
C VAL A 72 7.73 -1.61 -13.56
N ASN A 73 8.89 -1.06 -13.20
CA ASN A 73 10.12 -1.83 -13.10
C ASN A 73 10.13 -2.64 -11.79
N TYR A 74 9.58 -3.85 -11.82
CA TYR A 74 9.54 -4.77 -10.68
C TYR A 74 10.92 -5.36 -10.34
N ASP A 75 11.87 -5.36 -11.28
CA ASP A 75 13.26 -5.76 -11.03
C ASP A 75 13.92 -4.74 -10.10
N TYR A 76 13.71 -3.44 -10.35
CA TYR A 76 14.17 -2.37 -9.48
C TYR A 76 13.55 -2.45 -8.07
N LEU A 77 12.26 -2.76 -7.95
CA LEU A 77 11.65 -3.02 -6.64
C LEU A 77 12.33 -4.20 -5.93
N THR A 78 12.72 -5.24 -6.67
CA THR A 78 13.40 -6.42 -6.12
C THR A 78 14.77 -6.07 -5.56
N GLU A 79 15.55 -5.26 -6.29
CA GLU A 79 16.82 -4.73 -5.81
C GLU A 79 16.65 -3.88 -4.54
N LEU A 80 15.66 -3.00 -4.50
CA LEU A 80 15.42 -2.15 -3.32
C LEU A 80 15.05 -2.98 -2.08
N ILE A 81 14.21 -4.01 -2.23
CA ILE A 81 13.83 -4.89 -1.11
C ILE A 81 15.03 -5.72 -0.64
N GLU A 82 15.86 -6.22 -1.57
CA GLU A 82 17.10 -6.92 -1.24
C GLU A 82 18.08 -6.03 -0.46
N GLN A 83 18.28 -4.80 -0.93
CA GLN A 83 19.12 -3.81 -0.26
C GLN A 83 18.60 -3.52 1.14
N LEU A 84 17.29 -3.31 1.30
CA LEU A 84 16.68 -3.03 2.60
C LEU A 84 16.91 -4.19 3.58
N LEU A 85 16.71 -5.44 3.15
CA LEU A 85 16.96 -6.64 3.98
C LEU A 85 18.41 -6.71 4.46
N ASN A 86 19.35 -6.48 3.54
CA ASN A 86 20.79 -6.53 3.86
C ASN A 86 21.21 -5.38 4.78
N GLN A 87 20.75 -4.15 4.52
CA GLN A 87 21.08 -2.98 5.34
C GLN A 87 20.53 -3.08 6.76
N VAL A 88 19.30 -3.59 6.93
CA VAL A 88 18.73 -3.83 8.26
C VAL A 88 19.53 -4.90 9.00
N HIS A 89 19.90 -6.00 8.33
CA HIS A 89 20.73 -7.05 8.91
C HIS A 89 22.13 -6.55 9.33
N GLU A 90 22.75 -5.71 8.51
CA GLU A 90 24.05 -5.10 8.78
C GLU A 90 23.99 -3.94 9.80
N GLY A 91 22.80 -3.56 10.27
CA GLY A 91 22.60 -2.48 11.25
C GLY A 91 22.78 -1.07 10.67
N LYS A 92 22.77 -0.91 9.35
CA LYS A 92 22.93 0.37 8.63
C LYS A 92 21.63 1.18 8.63
N LYS A 93 21.24 1.72 9.79
CA LYS A 93 19.93 2.37 10.00
C LYS A 93 19.61 3.53 9.05
N GLU A 94 20.57 4.41 8.78
CA GLU A 94 20.34 5.57 7.88
C GLU A 94 20.15 5.11 6.42
N ALA A 95 21.02 4.22 5.93
CA ALA A 95 20.87 3.64 4.59
C ALA A 95 19.55 2.85 4.45
N ALA A 96 19.19 2.05 5.45
CA ALA A 96 17.92 1.33 5.49
C ALA A 96 16.72 2.28 5.45
N LYS A 97 16.82 3.46 6.07
CA LYS A 97 15.77 4.46 6.04
C LYS A 97 15.64 5.09 4.64
N GLU A 98 16.76 5.44 4.02
CA GLU A 98 16.78 5.97 2.65
C GLU A 98 16.17 4.98 1.66
N THR A 99 16.62 3.72 1.67
CA THR A 99 16.08 2.67 0.80
C THR A 99 14.59 2.43 1.07
N LYS A 100 14.13 2.49 2.32
CA LYS A 100 12.69 2.43 2.65
C LYS A 100 11.92 3.62 2.04
N GLU A 101 12.46 4.83 2.09
CA GLU A 101 11.84 6.01 1.47
C GLU A 101 11.79 5.91 -0.06
N GLU A 102 12.78 5.30 -0.69
CA GLU A 102 12.76 4.99 -2.13
C GLU A 102 11.68 3.96 -2.48
N ILE A 103 11.55 2.89 -1.70
CA ILE A 103 10.46 1.91 -1.87
C ILE A 103 9.09 2.58 -1.71
N GLN A 104 8.95 3.53 -0.78
CA GLN A 104 7.71 4.30 -0.63
C GLN A 104 7.42 5.17 -1.85
N LYS A 105 8.43 5.85 -2.42
CA LYS A 105 8.28 6.64 -3.65
C LYS A 105 7.87 5.75 -4.82
N PHE A 106 8.50 4.57 -4.95
CA PHE A 106 8.13 3.56 -5.94
C PHE A 106 6.67 3.15 -5.78
N ALA A 107 6.25 2.76 -4.58
CA ALA A 107 4.87 2.35 -4.30
C ALA A 107 3.86 3.47 -4.64
N ASN A 108 4.17 4.71 -4.30
CA ASN A 108 3.30 5.86 -4.60
C ASN A 108 3.10 6.09 -6.10
N SER A 109 4.07 5.67 -6.93
CA SER A 109 4.02 5.79 -8.39
C SER A 109 3.09 4.77 -9.04
N LEU A 110 2.72 3.71 -8.34
CA LEU A 110 1.85 2.65 -8.86
C LEU A 110 0.39 3.13 -8.96
N GLU A 111 -0.29 2.67 -10.01
CA GLU A 111 -1.73 2.88 -10.17
C GLU A 111 -2.54 2.01 -9.20
N ASP A 112 -2.11 0.76 -9.02
CA ASP A 112 -2.70 -0.17 -8.05
C ASP A 112 -2.34 0.25 -6.62
N ARG A 113 -3.28 0.96 -5.99
CA ARG A 113 -3.15 1.46 -4.61
C ARG A 113 -3.08 0.33 -3.59
N THR A 114 -3.82 -0.76 -3.81
CA THR A 114 -3.82 -1.93 -2.94
C THR A 114 -2.44 -2.60 -2.94
N TYR A 115 -1.84 -2.74 -4.12
CA TYR A 115 -0.49 -3.29 -4.24
C TYR A 115 0.59 -2.33 -3.71
N ALA A 116 0.44 -1.02 -3.93
CA ALA A 116 1.30 -0.01 -3.33
C ALA A 116 1.33 -0.11 -1.79
N GLU A 117 0.17 -0.24 -1.15
CA GLU A 117 0.08 -0.39 0.30
C GLU A 117 0.76 -1.68 0.80
N LYS A 118 0.63 -2.78 0.04
CA LYS A 118 1.33 -4.04 0.34
C LYS A 118 2.85 -3.84 0.31
N ILE A 119 3.39 -3.14 -0.68
CA ILE A 119 4.83 -2.83 -0.77
C ILE A 119 5.28 -2.00 0.44
N VAL A 120 4.55 -0.94 0.76
CA VAL A 120 4.87 -0.03 1.88
C VAL A 120 4.86 -0.77 3.21
N THR A 121 3.85 -1.60 3.42
CA THR A 121 3.69 -2.39 4.65
C THR A 121 4.81 -3.42 4.79
N ALA A 122 5.22 -4.06 3.69
CA ALA A 122 6.36 -4.97 3.68
C ALA A 122 7.67 -4.25 4.01
N ALA A 123 7.96 -3.13 3.35
CA ALA A 123 9.16 -2.34 3.60
C ALA A 123 9.24 -1.87 5.06
N GLN A 124 8.12 -1.44 5.64
CA GLN A 124 8.05 -1.06 7.05
C GLN A 124 8.34 -2.26 7.97
N ALA A 125 7.82 -3.46 7.66
CA ALA A 125 8.06 -4.67 8.43
C ALA A 125 9.54 -5.07 8.45
N ILE A 126 10.18 -4.99 7.28
CA ILE A 126 11.61 -5.27 7.10
C ILE A 126 12.42 -4.24 7.89
N TYR A 127 12.16 -2.95 7.69
CA TYR A 127 12.87 -1.86 8.36
C TYR A 127 12.80 -1.94 9.89
N GLN A 128 11.65 -2.36 10.44
CA GLN A 128 11.47 -2.57 11.88
C GLN A 128 12.15 -3.84 12.41
N GLY A 129 12.69 -4.70 11.54
CA GLY A 129 13.26 -5.99 11.90
C GLY A 129 12.22 -7.03 12.30
N HIS A 130 10.96 -6.84 11.91
CA HIS A 130 9.90 -7.83 12.14
C HIS A 130 9.98 -8.99 11.13
N TYR A 131 10.48 -8.72 9.94
CA TYR A 131 10.78 -9.70 8.90
C TYR A 131 12.26 -9.59 8.48
N PRO A 132 12.96 -10.71 8.25
CA PRO A 132 12.54 -12.10 8.46
C PRO A 132 12.32 -12.43 9.95
N THR A 133 11.46 -13.39 10.27
CA THR A 133 11.25 -13.81 11.67
C THR A 133 12.47 -14.54 12.21
N ALA A 134 12.71 -14.51 13.52
CA ALA A 134 13.87 -15.18 14.14
C ALA A 134 13.91 -16.70 13.87
N ASP A 135 12.75 -17.31 13.65
CA ASP A 135 12.61 -18.74 13.32
C ASP A 135 12.73 -19.03 11.81
N SER A 136 12.88 -18.00 10.97
CA SER A 136 13.08 -18.18 9.54
C SER A 136 14.52 -18.63 9.27
N ASN A 137 14.69 -19.68 8.45
CA ASN A 137 16.00 -20.09 7.92
C ASN A 137 16.48 -19.15 6.80
N PHE A 138 16.25 -17.84 6.94
CA PHE A 138 16.59 -16.86 5.94
C PHE A 138 18.11 -16.68 5.89
N THR A 139 18.70 -16.97 4.73
CA THR A 139 20.16 -16.90 4.55
C THR A 139 20.57 -15.54 4.04
N TYR A 140 21.54 -14.93 4.72
CA TYR A 140 22.16 -13.67 4.30
C TYR A 140 23.51 -13.90 3.59
N PRO A 141 23.90 -13.03 2.63
CA PRO A 141 23.16 -11.86 2.14
C PRO A 141 21.91 -12.28 1.36
N ALA A 142 20.84 -11.51 1.52
CA ALA A 142 19.63 -11.66 0.75
C ALA A 142 19.98 -11.57 -0.74
N ARG A 143 19.52 -12.54 -1.53
CA ARG A 143 19.56 -12.53 -2.99
C ARG A 143 18.19 -12.92 -3.51
N LEU A 144 17.43 -11.93 -3.96
CA LEU A 144 16.05 -12.12 -4.37
C LEU A 144 15.97 -12.28 -5.89
N SER A 145 15.34 -13.36 -6.34
CA SER A 145 14.97 -13.49 -7.76
C SER A 145 13.68 -12.72 -8.03
N GLU A 146 12.76 -12.67 -7.06
CA GLU A 146 11.50 -11.94 -7.14
C GLU A 146 11.14 -11.40 -5.75
N SER A 147 10.71 -10.13 -5.67
CA SER A 147 10.28 -9.51 -4.41
C SER A 147 8.87 -9.91 -3.96
N GLN A 148 8.05 -10.47 -4.84
CA GLN A 148 6.63 -10.72 -4.55
C GLN A 148 6.42 -11.63 -3.34
N THR A 149 7.19 -12.72 -3.23
CA THR A 149 7.12 -13.64 -2.08
C THR A 149 7.51 -12.94 -0.78
N ILE A 150 8.59 -12.16 -0.80
CA ILE A 150 9.05 -11.40 0.36
C ILE A 150 8.00 -10.37 0.79
N ILE A 151 7.41 -9.65 -0.16
CA ILE A 151 6.33 -8.70 0.11
C ILE A 151 5.16 -9.42 0.77
N GLN A 152 4.71 -10.56 0.24
CA GLN A 152 3.61 -11.33 0.81
C GLN A 152 3.92 -11.83 2.23
N GLU A 153 5.10 -12.39 2.46
CA GLU A 153 5.51 -12.91 3.77
C GLU A 153 5.66 -11.78 4.81
N ALA A 154 6.31 -10.67 4.44
CA ALA A 154 6.46 -9.51 5.30
C ALA A 154 5.10 -8.88 5.65
N ASN A 155 4.16 -8.82 4.69
CA ASN A 155 2.78 -8.42 4.97
C ASN A 155 2.08 -9.37 5.95
N ALA A 156 2.25 -10.68 5.79
CA ALA A 156 1.67 -11.66 6.70
C ALA A 156 2.19 -11.49 8.14
N VAL A 157 3.49 -11.20 8.29
CA VAL A 157 4.10 -10.86 9.59
C VAL A 157 3.50 -9.59 10.16
N SER A 158 3.40 -8.51 9.37
CA SER A 158 2.76 -7.25 9.79
C SER A 158 1.32 -7.46 10.26
N LEU A 159 0.53 -8.25 9.54
CA LEU A 159 -0.85 -8.57 9.93
C LEU A 159 -0.91 -9.36 11.23
N ASN A 160 -0.03 -10.36 11.39
CA ASN A 160 0.04 -11.13 12.63
C ASN A 160 0.43 -10.24 13.83
N ARG A 161 1.27 -9.23 13.59
CA ARG A 161 1.64 -8.23 14.59
C ARG A 161 0.45 -7.34 14.96
N VAL A 162 -0.27 -6.82 13.98
CA VAL A 162 -1.50 -6.03 14.22
C VAL A 162 -2.51 -6.81 15.06
N PHE A 163 -2.75 -8.09 14.72
CA PHE A 163 -3.65 -8.93 15.52
C PHE A 163 -3.11 -9.20 16.93
N LEU A 164 -1.82 -9.42 17.09
CA LEU A 164 -1.23 -9.62 18.41
C LEU A 164 -1.33 -8.36 19.26
N ASP A 165 -0.98 -7.19 18.72
CA ASP A 165 -1.02 -5.92 19.42
C ASP A 165 -2.48 -5.56 19.79
N PHE A 166 -3.43 -5.81 18.89
CA PHE A 166 -4.87 -5.69 19.19
C PHE A 166 -5.29 -6.62 20.33
N ARG A 167 -4.89 -7.90 20.27
CA ARG A 167 -5.23 -8.89 21.30
C ARG A 167 -4.64 -8.51 22.66
N ASN A 168 -3.41 -8.02 22.68
CA ASN A 168 -2.75 -7.49 23.88
C ASN A 168 -3.48 -6.26 24.43
N GLN A 169 -3.80 -5.30 23.56
CA GLN A 169 -4.49 -4.08 23.95
C GLN A 169 -5.81 -4.39 24.66
N TRP A 170 -6.61 -5.30 24.10
CA TRP A 170 -7.92 -5.66 24.63
C TRP A 170 -7.92 -6.80 25.66
N GLY A 171 -6.78 -7.45 25.91
CA GLY A 171 -6.67 -8.55 26.88
C GLY A 171 -7.34 -9.85 26.45
N ILE A 172 -7.29 -10.15 25.15
CA ILE A 172 -7.95 -11.31 24.53
C ILE A 172 -6.96 -12.34 23.96
N THR A 173 -5.69 -12.26 24.35
CA THR A 173 -4.63 -13.18 23.89
C THR A 173 -4.96 -14.64 24.17
N ASP A 174 -5.55 -14.94 25.32
CA ASP A 174 -5.83 -16.32 25.74
C ASP A 174 -7.22 -16.79 25.28
N ILE A 175 -8.00 -15.89 24.65
CA ILE A 175 -9.40 -16.12 24.28
C ILE A 175 -9.52 -16.43 22.79
N VAL A 176 -8.80 -15.66 21.96
CA VAL A 176 -8.82 -15.83 20.51
C VAL A 176 -7.40 -15.78 19.99
N THR A 177 -7.07 -16.64 19.03
CA THR A 177 -5.76 -16.63 18.35
C THR A 177 -5.78 -15.68 17.16
N ASN A 178 -4.61 -15.33 16.61
CA ASN A 178 -4.53 -14.58 15.35
C ASN A 178 -5.29 -15.30 14.22
N GLN A 179 -5.18 -16.63 14.16
CA GLN A 179 -5.94 -17.44 13.19
C GLN A 179 -7.45 -17.36 13.45
N GLY A 180 -7.87 -17.38 14.72
CA GLY A 180 -9.28 -17.20 15.10
C GLY A 180 -9.85 -15.87 14.62
N LEU A 181 -9.10 -14.77 14.77
CA LEU A 181 -9.51 -13.46 14.24
C LEU A 181 -9.57 -13.46 12.70
N ARG A 182 -8.59 -14.07 12.02
CA ARG A 182 -8.63 -14.21 10.55
C ARG A 182 -9.86 -14.98 10.09
N SER A 183 -10.19 -16.09 10.76
CA SER A 183 -11.39 -16.87 10.45
C SER A 183 -12.67 -16.10 10.71
N LEU A 184 -12.72 -15.28 11.76
CA LEU A 184 -13.85 -14.41 12.05
C LEU A 184 -14.07 -13.37 10.94
N PHE A 185 -13.00 -12.83 10.38
CA PHE A 185 -13.05 -11.80 9.33
C PHE A 185 -13.22 -12.34 7.92
N ALA A 186 -13.07 -13.65 7.70
CA ALA A 186 -13.01 -14.24 6.36
C ALA A 186 -14.24 -13.98 5.47
N ASN A 187 -15.42 -13.76 6.07
CA ASN A 187 -16.66 -13.47 5.35
C ASN A 187 -17.20 -12.06 5.62
N HIS A 188 -16.45 -11.24 6.34
CA HIS A 188 -16.88 -9.91 6.74
C HIS A 188 -16.99 -8.99 5.52
N ARG A 189 -18.06 -8.21 5.46
CA ARG A 189 -18.26 -7.15 4.46
C ARG A 189 -18.13 -5.78 5.10
N TYR A 190 -17.45 -4.89 4.39
CA TYR A 190 -17.20 -3.52 4.83
C TYR A 190 -18.48 -2.84 5.35
N GLU A 191 -18.39 -2.27 6.56
CA GLU A 191 -19.45 -1.59 7.32
C GLU A 191 -20.70 -2.45 7.64
N GLN A 192 -20.63 -3.78 7.48
CA GLN A 192 -21.73 -4.69 7.81
C GLN A 192 -21.59 -5.27 9.21
N LYS A 193 -22.72 -5.47 9.89
CA LYS A 193 -22.79 -6.12 11.22
C LYS A 193 -23.05 -7.62 11.10
N ASP A 194 -22.25 -8.31 10.30
CA ASP A 194 -22.41 -9.73 9.94
C ASP A 194 -21.69 -10.70 10.90
N MET A 195 -20.71 -10.23 11.67
CA MET A 195 -19.92 -11.08 12.57
C MET A 195 -20.67 -11.53 13.84
N ASP A 196 -21.80 -10.90 14.18
CA ASP A 196 -22.63 -11.32 15.31
C ASP A 196 -23.53 -12.54 14.96
N ASP A 197 -23.70 -12.87 13.68
CA ASP A 197 -24.64 -13.92 13.23
C ASP A 197 -24.20 -15.34 13.61
N SER A 198 -22.90 -15.59 13.72
CA SER A 198 -22.33 -16.90 14.06
C SER A 198 -22.25 -17.17 15.57
N GLY A 199 -22.53 -16.17 16.42
CA GLY A 199 -22.37 -16.24 17.87
C GLY A 199 -20.92 -16.23 18.38
N GLN A 200 -19.93 -16.43 17.51
CA GLN A 200 -18.50 -16.45 17.89
C GLN A 200 -18.03 -15.12 18.49
N LEU A 201 -18.42 -14.00 17.87
CA LEU A 201 -18.11 -12.66 18.39
C LEU A 201 -18.69 -12.43 19.79
N ARG A 202 -19.93 -12.88 20.00
CA ARG A 202 -20.60 -12.78 21.30
C ARG A 202 -19.86 -13.56 22.38
N ASP A 203 -19.37 -14.76 22.06
CA ASP A 203 -18.68 -15.63 23.01
C ASP A 203 -17.30 -15.08 23.37
N ILE A 204 -16.54 -14.57 22.38
CA ILE A 204 -15.27 -13.85 22.61
C ILE A 204 -15.49 -12.68 23.57
N ILE A 205 -16.48 -11.82 23.29
CA ILE A 205 -16.78 -10.65 24.13
C ILE A 205 -17.21 -11.08 25.53
N ALA A 206 -17.99 -12.15 25.65
CA ALA A 206 -18.46 -12.65 26.94
C ALA A 206 -17.29 -13.13 27.80
N GLN A 207 -16.41 -13.96 27.26
CA GLN A 207 -15.21 -14.45 27.94
C GLN A 207 -14.25 -13.32 28.28
N ALA A 208 -14.00 -12.41 27.34
CA ALA A 208 -13.10 -11.27 27.53
C ALA A 208 -13.56 -10.33 28.64
N SER A 209 -14.88 -10.14 28.75
CA SER A 209 -15.47 -9.30 29.80
C SER A 209 -15.24 -9.80 31.23
N LEU A 210 -14.72 -11.02 31.42
CA LEU A 210 -14.43 -11.61 32.73
C LEU A 210 -13.01 -11.29 33.21
N THR A 211 -12.05 -11.11 32.29
CA THR A 211 -10.61 -11.05 32.62
C THR A 211 -9.91 -9.78 32.13
N TYR A 212 -10.59 -8.92 31.36
CA TYR A 212 -9.97 -7.74 30.72
C TYR A 212 -9.27 -6.77 31.68
N GLN A 213 -9.71 -6.67 32.94
CA GLN A 213 -9.11 -5.75 33.91
C GLN A 213 -7.67 -6.14 34.26
N GLU A 214 -7.34 -7.43 34.17
CA GLU A 214 -6.02 -7.98 34.46
C GLU A 214 -5.23 -8.25 33.18
N MET A 215 -5.92 -8.71 32.13
CA MET A 215 -5.29 -9.20 30.90
C MET A 215 -5.02 -8.11 29.85
N ALA A 216 -5.79 -7.02 29.85
CA ALA A 216 -5.57 -5.94 28.87
C ALA A 216 -4.28 -5.19 29.17
N MET A 217 -3.47 -4.90 28.16
CA MET A 217 -2.25 -4.08 28.33
C MET A 217 -2.54 -2.57 28.33
N ASP A 218 -3.71 -2.15 27.85
CA ASP A 218 -4.11 -0.74 27.86
C ASP A 218 -4.82 -0.37 29.17
N SER A 219 -4.22 0.53 29.94
CA SER A 219 -4.74 0.99 31.23
C SER A 219 -6.11 1.67 31.11
N LYS A 220 -6.43 2.28 29.97
CA LYS A 220 -7.77 2.85 29.74
C LYS A 220 -8.81 1.75 29.60
N ILE A 221 -8.44 0.62 29.01
CA ILE A 221 -9.32 -0.54 28.83
C ILE A 221 -9.53 -1.26 30.15
N GLN A 222 -8.47 -1.45 30.95
CA GLN A 222 -8.55 -2.08 32.28
C GLN A 222 -9.55 -1.37 33.22
N THR A 223 -9.69 -0.05 33.07
CA THR A 223 -10.54 0.80 33.92
C THR A 223 -11.98 0.95 33.40
N LEU A 224 -12.31 0.40 32.23
CA LEU A 224 -13.67 0.45 31.69
C LEU A 224 -14.63 -0.31 32.58
N SER A 225 -15.89 0.11 32.60
CA SER A 225 -16.97 -0.73 33.12
C SER A 225 -17.23 -1.90 32.17
N ARG A 226 -17.70 -3.02 32.69
CA ARG A 226 -17.96 -4.23 31.89
C ARG A 226 -18.84 -3.98 30.65
N ILE A 227 -19.84 -3.11 30.76
CA ILE A 227 -20.72 -2.75 29.63
C ILE A 227 -19.95 -1.94 28.58
N LYS A 228 -19.15 -0.94 29.01
CA LYS A 228 -18.33 -0.13 28.11
C LYS A 228 -17.27 -0.98 27.40
N TYR A 229 -16.63 -1.90 28.14
CA TYR A 229 -15.68 -2.84 27.56
C TYR A 229 -16.32 -3.70 26.48
N ARG A 230 -17.50 -4.30 26.76
CA ARG A 230 -18.19 -5.17 25.79
C ARG A 230 -18.57 -4.44 24.50
N ASN A 231 -19.09 -3.22 24.63
CA ASN A 231 -19.46 -2.41 23.46
C ASN A 231 -18.21 -1.94 22.70
N GLY A 232 -17.19 -1.45 23.43
CA GLY A 232 -15.94 -1.00 22.83
C GLY A 232 -15.19 -2.13 22.12
N LEU A 233 -15.11 -3.32 22.71
CA LEU A 233 -14.47 -4.48 22.09
C LEU A 233 -15.22 -4.89 20.82
N ARG A 234 -16.56 -4.88 20.85
CA ARG A 234 -17.36 -5.15 19.65
C ARG A 234 -17.02 -4.17 18.54
N GLU A 235 -17.11 -2.87 18.83
CA GLU A 235 -16.81 -1.82 17.85
C GLU A 235 -15.38 -1.92 17.32
N ALA A 236 -14.41 -2.18 18.19
CA ALA A 236 -13.01 -2.32 17.81
C ALA A 236 -12.74 -3.56 16.94
N ILE A 237 -13.46 -4.67 17.17
CA ILE A 237 -13.38 -5.86 16.31
C ILE A 237 -13.95 -5.55 14.92
N TYR A 238 -15.09 -4.84 14.82
CA TYR A 238 -15.64 -4.40 13.53
C TYR A 238 -14.69 -3.45 12.81
N GLN A 239 -14.16 -2.43 13.49
CA GLN A 239 -13.17 -1.51 12.91
C GLN A 239 -11.92 -2.23 12.40
N LEU A 240 -11.44 -3.22 13.17
CA LEU A 240 -10.30 -4.03 12.74
C LEU A 240 -10.66 -4.86 11.50
N ALA A 241 -11.87 -5.43 11.43
CA ALA A 241 -12.33 -6.20 10.30
C ALA A 241 -12.49 -5.32 9.03
N ASP A 242 -13.09 -4.14 9.17
CA ASP A 242 -13.22 -3.15 8.09
C ASP A 242 -11.85 -2.77 7.51
N GLN A 243 -10.86 -2.51 8.38
CA GLN A 243 -9.47 -2.25 7.97
C GLN A 243 -8.82 -3.43 7.24
N MET A 244 -9.23 -4.67 7.54
CA MET A 244 -8.72 -5.84 6.82
C MET A 244 -9.35 -5.96 5.44
N VAL A 245 -10.64 -5.60 5.29
CA VAL A 245 -11.33 -5.61 4.00
C VAL A 245 -10.80 -4.52 3.08
N GLU A 246 -10.48 -3.33 3.60
CA GLU A 246 -9.91 -2.22 2.82
C GLU A 246 -8.51 -2.57 2.26
N ARG A 247 -7.75 -3.44 2.94
CA ARG A 247 -6.38 -3.84 2.56
C ARG A 247 -6.27 -5.07 1.66
N LEU A 248 -7.38 -5.76 1.37
CA LEU A 248 -7.40 -7.00 0.58
C LEU A 248 -7.46 -6.71 -0.92
#